data_AF-A0A1D6LSZ2-F1
#
_entry.id   AF-A0A1D6LSZ2-F1
#
_cell.length_a   1.000
_cell.length_b   1.000
_cell.length_c   1.000
_cell.angle_alpha   90.00
_cell.angle_beta   90.00
_cell.angle_gamma   90.00
#
_symmetry.space_group_name_H-M   'P 1'
#
loop_
_entity.id
_entity.type
_entity.pdbx_description
1 polymer ?
#
loop_
_entity_poly.entity_id
_entity_poly.type
_entity_poly.pdbx_seq_one_letter_code
_entity_poly.pdbx_strand_id
1 'polypeptide(L)' 'MLQEAKAYAQENGLFFMETSAKTATNVNDVFYEIAKKLLQWQQVQNPQGGMVLNQRPPERMVSSSSCCA' A
#
# COMPACT_ATOMS: atom_id res chain seq x y z
N MET A 1 -12.71 17.12 -19.67
CA MET A 1 -11.97 16.71 -18.47
C MET A 1 -12.13 15.24 -18.09
N LEU A 2 -13.29 14.73 -17.64
CA LEU A 2 -13.41 13.29 -17.26
C LEU A 2 -13.09 12.34 -18.42
N GLN A 3 -13.61 12.65 -19.61
CA GLN A 3 -13.35 11.86 -20.82
C GLN A 3 -11.86 11.84 -21.20
N GLU A 4 -11.20 13.00 -21.13
CA GLU A 4 -9.78 13.16 -21.47
C GLU A 4 -8.88 12.48 -20.44
N ALA A 5 -9.17 12.63 -19.15
CA ALA A 5 -8.43 11.97 -18.09
C ALA A 5 -8.57 10.44 -18.15
N LYS A 6 -9.77 9.94 -18.47
CA LYS A 6 -10.00 8.52 -18.72
C LYS A 6 -9.24 8.02 -19.94
N ALA A 7 -9.27 8.76 -21.05
CA ALA A 7 -8.53 8.42 -22.27
C ALA A 7 -7.02 8.37 -22.00
N TYR A 8 -6.47 9.39 -21.37
CA TYR A 8 -5.05 9.45 -20.99
C TYR A 8 -4.64 8.26 -20.11
N ALA A 9 -5.44 7.94 -19.10
CA ALA A 9 -5.16 6.81 -18.23
C ALA A 9 -5.17 5.48 -19.00
N GLN A 10 -6.14 5.28 -19.90
CA GLN A 10 -6.21 4.08 -20.74
C GLN A 10 -5.01 3.97 -21.68
N GLU A 11 -4.60 5.06 -22.33
CA GLU A 11 -3.45 5.10 -23.24
C GLU A 11 -2.13 4.77 -22.53
N ASN A 12 -1.99 5.16 -21.26
CA ASN A 12 -0.77 4.95 -20.47
C ASN A 12 -0.85 3.71 -19.56
N GLY A 13 -1.93 2.93 -19.62
CA GLY A 13 -2.13 1.77 -18.74
C GLY A 13 -2.26 2.14 -17.25
N LEU A 14 -2.66 3.37 -16.95
CA LEU A 14 -2.86 3.87 -15.59
C LEU A 14 -4.27 3.52 -15.07
N PHE A 15 -4.37 3.38 -13.75
CA PHE A 15 -5.66 3.26 -13.08
C PHE A 15 -6.37 4.62 -13.05
N PHE A 16 -7.67 4.62 -13.35
CA PHE A 16 -8.52 5.80 -13.30
C PHE A 16 -9.76 5.53 -12.47
N MET A 17 -10.10 6.47 -11.58
CA MET A 17 -11.37 6.49 -10.88
C MET A 17 -11.83 7.92 -10.61
N GLU A 18 -13.04 8.24 -11.04
CA GLU A 18 -13.65 9.54 -10.73
C GLU A 18 -13.89 9.65 -9.23
N THR A 19 -13.37 10.71 -8.61
CA THR A 19 -13.40 10.91 -7.15
C THR A 19 -13.63 12.38 -6.85
N SER A 20 -14.44 12.69 -5.83
CA SER A 20 -14.69 14.06 -5.38
C SER A 20 -14.43 14.19 -3.88
N ALA A 21 -13.36 14.90 -3.53
CA ALA A 21 -13.03 15.22 -2.15
C ALA A 21 -14.10 16.11 -1.50
N LYS A 22 -14.71 17.02 -2.28
CA LYS A 22 -15.76 17.94 -1.81
C LYS A 22 -17.01 17.22 -1.31
N THR A 23 -17.39 16.15 -1.99
CA THR A 23 -18.63 15.38 -1.69
C THR A 23 -18.33 14.02 -1.06
N ALA A 24 -17.07 13.76 -0.72
CA ALA A 24 -16.58 12.46 -0.23
C ALA A 24 -16.92 11.26 -1.16
N THR A 25 -17.13 11.51 -2.45
CA THR A 25 -17.49 10.48 -3.43
C THR A 25 -16.25 9.69 -3.83
N ASN A 26 -16.27 8.37 -3.65
CA ASN A 26 -15.21 7.40 -4.01
C ASN A 26 -13.84 7.64 -3.33
N VAL A 27 -13.77 8.48 -2.31
CA VAL A 27 -12.50 8.84 -1.65
C VAL A 27 -11.91 7.63 -0.91
N ASN A 28 -12.71 6.88 -0.16
CA ASN A 28 -12.19 5.69 0.52
C ASN A 28 -11.84 4.59 -0.49
N ASP A 29 -12.68 4.39 -1.50
CA ASP A 29 -12.51 3.36 -2.51
C ASP A 29 -11.21 3.54 -3.30
N VAL A 30 -10.79 4.79 -3.57
CA VAL A 30 -9.56 5.04 -4.33
C VAL A 30 -8.33 4.58 -3.54
N PHE A 31 -8.32 4.80 -2.21
CA PHE A 31 -7.24 4.32 -1.36
C PHE A 31 -7.21 2.79 -1.26
N TYR A 32 -8.37 2.15 -1.16
CA TYR A 32 -8.45 0.68 -1.13
C TYR A 32 -7.95 0.05 -2.43
N GLU A 33 -8.35 0.59 -3.58
CA GLU A 33 -7.91 0.06 -4.88
C GLU A 33 -6.40 0.26 -5.11
N ILE A 34 -5.84 1.40 -4.68
CA ILE A 34 -4.39 1.63 -4.71
C ILE A 34 -3.68 0.61 -3.81
N ALA A 35 -4.14 0.39 -2.57
CA ALA A 35 -3.54 -0.58 -1.66
C ALA A 35 -3.54 -2.00 -2.24
N LYS A 36 -4.67 -2.45 -2.83
CA LYS A 36 -4.77 -3.75 -3.50
C LYS A 36 -3.78 -3.89 -4.64
N LYS A 37 -3.66 -2.87 -5.51
CA LYS A 37 -2.73 -2.87 -6.64
C LYS A 37 -1.27 -2.94 -6.18
N LEU A 38 -0.90 -2.18 -5.14
CA LEU A 38 0.44 -2.22 -4.57
C LEU A 38 0.78 -3.61 -4.04
N LEU A 39 -0.14 -4.26 -3.31
CA LEU A 39 0.05 -5.63 -2.83
C LEU A 39 0.24 -6.61 -3.98
N GLN A 40 -0.58 -6.54 -5.03
CA GLN A 40 -0.45 -7.38 -6.22
C GLN A 40 0.92 -7.18 -6.90
N TRP A 41 1.38 -5.94 -7.02
CA TRP A 41 2.70 -5.63 -7.61
C TRP A 41 3.85 -6.20 -6.79
N GLN A 42 3.76 -6.18 -5.45
CA GLN A 42 4.76 -6.79 -4.58
C GLN A 42 4.83 -8.32 -4.73
N GLN A 43 3.68 -8.99 -4.88
CA GLN A 43 3.64 -10.45 -5.10
C GLN A 43 4.33 -10.84 -6.42
N VAL A 44 4.21 -10.01 -7.46
CA VAL A 44 4.87 -10.25 -8.77
C VAL A 44 6.38 -10.01 -8.70
N GLN A 45 6.83 -9.07 -7.86
CA GLN A 45 8.24 -8.68 -7.76
C GLN A 45 9.05 -9.53 -6.78
N ASN A 46 8.41 -10.23 -5.82
CA ASN A 46 9.14 -10.99 -4.81
C ASN A 46 8.36 -12.21 -4.30
N PRO A 47 8.75 -13.46 -4.66
CA PRO A 47 8.14 -14.66 -4.13
C PRO A 47 8.33 -14.86 -2.61
N GLN A 48 9.19 -14.06 -1.95
CA GLN A 48 9.61 -14.27 -0.55
C GLN A 48 9.45 -13.05 0.36
N GLY A 49 8.82 -11.96 -0.08
CA GLY A 49 8.80 -10.69 0.66
C GLY A 49 7.44 -10.29 1.21
N GLY A 50 6.85 -11.07 2.11
CA GLY A 50 5.62 -10.69 2.80
C GLY A 50 5.84 -9.52 3.78
N MET A 51 5.21 -8.36 3.54
CA MET A 51 5.10 -7.34 4.58
C MET A 51 4.01 -7.75 5.57
N VAL A 52 4.42 -8.34 6.69
CA VAL A 52 3.54 -8.68 7.81
C VAL A 52 3.19 -7.40 8.57
N LEU A 53 1.97 -6.89 8.40
CA LEU A 53 1.46 -5.68 9.09
C LEU A 53 1.20 -5.87 10.60
N ASN A 54 1.88 -6.80 11.28
CA ASN A 54 1.71 -6.99 12.72
C ASN A 54 2.95 -7.49 13.48
N GLN A 55 4.16 -7.25 12.97
CA GLN A 55 5.35 -7.52 13.77
C GLN A 55 5.69 -6.28 14.60
N ARG A 56 5.26 -6.30 15.88
CA ARG A 56 5.99 -5.61 16.94
C ARG A 56 7.47 -5.98 16.75
N PRO A 57 8.40 -5.01 16.70
CA PRO A 57 9.80 -5.33 16.50
C PRO A 57 10.23 -6.32 17.59
N PRO A 58 10.98 -7.39 17.26
CA PRO A 58 11.50 -8.27 18.27
C PRO A 58 12.40 -7.45 19.18
N GLU A 59 12.01 -7.30 20.44
CA GLU A 59 12.90 -6.88 21.50
C GLU A 59 14.17 -7.72 21.37
N ARG A 60 15.29 -7.04 21.12
CA ARG A 60 16.60 -7.68 21.14
C ARG A 60 16.69 -8.39 22.49
N MET A 61 16.69 -9.73 22.46
CA MET A 61 17.12 -10.54 23.59
C MET A 61 18.51 -10.05 23.97
N VAL A 62 18.59 -9.25 25.03
CA VAL A 62 19.86 -8.95 25.67
C VAL A 62 20.23 -10.25 26.38
N SER A 63 21.02 -11.07 25.68
CA SER A 63 21.60 -12.27 26.25
C SER A 63 22.39 -11.90 27.50
N SER A 64 21.97 -12.50 28.60
CA SER A 64 22.62 -12.58 29.91
C SER A 64 24.14 -12.35 29.89
N SER A 65 24.58 -11.24 30.48
CA SER A 65 25.80 -11.26 31.30
C SER A 65 25.63 -10.33 32.49
N SER A 66 25.81 -10.93 33.65
CA SER A 66 25.64 -10.43 35.02
C SER A 66 26.46 -9.18 35.34
N CYS A 67 25.95 -8.32 36.22
CA CYS A 67 26.50 -8.09 37.58
C CYS A 67 26.02 -6.76 38.17
N CYS A 68 25.50 -6.82 39.40
CA CYS A 68 25.19 -5.67 40.23
C CYS A 68 26.44 -5.19 40.99
N ALA A 69 26.55 -3.87 41.19
CA ALA A 69 27.02 -3.20 42.41
C ALA A 69 26.37 -1.81 42.47
#